data_AF-A0A973S997-F1
#
_entry.id   AF-A0A973S997-F1
#
_cell.length_a   1.000
_cell.length_b   1.000
_cell.length_c   1.000
_cell.angle_alpha   90.00
_cell.angle_beta   90.00
_cell.angle_gamma   90.00
#
_symmetry.space_group_name_H-M   'P 1'
#
loop_
_entity.id
_entity.type
_entity.pdbx_description
1 polymer ?
#
loop_
_entity_poly.entity_id
_entity_poly.type
_entity_poly.pdbx_seq_one_letter_code
_entity_poly.pdbx_strand_id
1 'polypeptide(L)' 'MTGILDKFHVEHSVHGARVLARTTQLTSYCLDDGEIDGAIQLLKDDLDACAREMKRLNEVNSRGALFEGWPSSVEAS' A
#
# COMPACT_ATOMS: atom_id res chain seq x y z
N MET A 1 -12.50 16.79 6.87
CA MET A 1 -12.40 15.72 5.86
C MET A 1 -10.96 15.23 5.82
N THR A 2 -10.58 14.37 6.77
CA THR A 2 -9.29 13.67 6.74
C THR A 2 -9.50 12.39 5.95
N GLY A 3 -9.02 12.38 4.70
CA GLY A 3 -9.14 11.23 3.80
C GLY A 3 -8.55 9.97 4.44
N ILE A 4 -9.23 8.85 4.24
CA ILE A 4 -8.93 7.53 4.81
C ILE A 4 -7.57 6.96 4.30
N LEU A 5 -6.88 7.66 3.39
CA LEU A 5 -5.49 7.43 2.98
C LEU A 5 -4.46 7.38 4.12
N ASP A 6 -4.76 7.90 5.32
CA ASP A 6 -3.88 7.73 6.49
C ASP A 6 -4.02 6.34 7.16
N LYS A 7 -4.96 5.49 6.73
CA LYS A 7 -5.20 4.19 7.38
C LYS A 7 -4.38 3.05 6.80
N PHE A 8 -3.89 3.17 5.57
CA PHE A 8 -3.13 2.13 4.90
C PHE A 8 -1.76 2.64 4.45
N HIS A 9 -0.76 1.79 4.57
CA HIS A 9 0.60 2.05 4.11
C HIS A 9 1.05 0.89 3.22
N VAL A 10 1.52 1.22 2.01
CA VAL A 10 2.16 0.25 1.13
C VAL A 10 3.66 0.27 1.43
N GLU A 11 4.18 -0.87 1.85
CA GLU A 11 5.61 -1.11 2.01
C GLU A 11 6.10 -1.95 0.83
N HIS A 12 7.33 -1.70 0.41
CA HIS A 12 7.97 -2.44 -0.67
C HIS A 12 9.42 -2.76 -0.32
N SER A 13 9.81 -4.00 -0.56
CA SER A 13 11.14 -4.54 -0.27
C SER A 13 11.56 -5.53 -1.35
N VAL A 14 12.76 -6.10 -1.21
CA VAL A 14 13.25 -7.19 -2.08
C VAL A 14 12.35 -8.44 -2.05
N HIS A 15 11.51 -8.59 -1.03
CA HIS A 15 10.54 -9.69 -0.91
C HIS A 15 9.19 -9.38 -1.58
N GLY A 16 9.04 -8.20 -2.21
CA GLY A 16 7.82 -7.74 -2.86
C GLY A 16 7.14 -6.58 -2.14
N ALA A 17 5.89 -6.28 -2.54
CA ALA A 17 5.06 -5.24 -1.94
C ALA A 17 4.02 -5.85 -0.97
N ARG A 18 3.71 -5.15 0.12
CA ARG A 18 2.64 -5.50 1.07
C ARG A 18 1.88 -4.25 1.54
N VAL A 19 0.62 -4.42 1.94
CA VAL A 19 -0.17 -3.36 2.60
C VAL A 19 -0.22 -3.62 4.10
N LEU A 20 -0.01 -2.57 4.88
CA LEU A 20 -0.14 -2.56 6.33
C LEU A 20 -1.21 -1.55 6.73
N ALA A 21 -2.06 -1.91 7.69
CA ALA A 21 -2.93 -0.93 8.32
C ALA A 21 -2.12 -0.11 9.34
N ARG A 22 -2.27 1.22 9.29
CA ARG A 22 -1.67 2.17 10.26
C ARG A 22 -2.46 2.26 11.56
N THR A 23 -3.74 1.88 11.52
CA THR A 23 -4.64 1.87 12.65
C THR A 23 -5.36 0.53 12.74
N THR A 24 -5.65 0.08 13.96
CA THR A 24 -6.48 -1.10 14.21
C THR A 24 -7.96 -0.82 13.98
N GLN A 25 -8.37 0.45 14.01
CA GLN A 25 -9.76 0.87 13.79
C GLN A 25 -9.95 1.47 12.40
N LEU A 26 -10.46 0.64 11.47
CA LEU A 26 -10.64 0.99 10.07
C LEU A 26 -11.93 1.78 9.79
N THR A 27 -12.97 1.61 10.61
CA THR A 27 -14.23 2.37 10.53
C THR A 27 -14.59 2.95 11.90
N SER A 28 -15.37 4.03 11.90
CA SER A 28 -16.08 4.46 13.12
C SER A 28 -17.25 3.52 13.41
N TYR A 29 -17.89 3.70 14.57
CA TYR A 29 -19.19 3.09 14.81
C TYR A 29 -20.17 3.57 13.73
N CYS A 30 -20.87 2.61 13.13
CA CYS A 30 -21.94 2.85 12.17
C CYS A 30 -23.25 2.48 12.86
N LEU A 31 -24.29 3.27 12.68
CA LEU A 31 -25.58 3.14 13.36
C LEU A 31 -26.68 2.60 12.45
N ASP A 32 -26.47 2.63 11.14
CA ASP A 32 -27.37 2.09 10.14
C ASP A 32 -26.63 1.43 8.97
N ASP A 33 -27.39 0.68 8.15
CA ASP A 33 -26.87 -0.09 7.03
C ASP A 33 -26.22 0.79 5.95
N GLY A 34 -26.74 2.00 5.74
CA GLY A 34 -26.20 2.93 4.75
C GLY A 34 -24.82 3.48 5.15
N GLU A 35 -24.63 3.75 6.44
CA GLU A 35 -23.33 4.11 6.99
C GLU A 35 -22.32 2.95 6.89
N ILE A 36 -22.76 1.72 7.16
CA ILE A 36 -21.94 0.51 7.02
C ILE A 36 -21.48 0.37 5.57
N ASP A 37 -22.42 0.38 4.61
CA ASP A 37 -22.12 0.22 3.20
C ASP A 37 -21.19 1.32 2.69
N GLY A 38 -21.43 2.57 3.08
CA GLY A 38 -20.58 3.71 2.74
C GLY A 38 -19.15 3.56 3.29
N ALA A 39 -19.01 3.20 4.57
CA ALA A 39 -17.72 3.01 5.20
C ALA A 39 -16.91 1.86 4.57
N ILE A 40 -17.57 0.74 4.27
CA ILE A 40 -16.95 -0.40 3.60
C ILE A 40 -16.57 -0.08 2.16
N GLN A 41 -17.42 0.65 1.43
CA GLN A 41 -17.11 1.02 0.06
C GLN A 41 -15.87 1.93 -0.02
N LEU A 42 -15.73 2.90 0.88
CA LEU A 42 -14.53 3.74 0.97
C LEU A 42 -13.27 2.91 1.26
N LEU A 43 -13.36 1.93 2.17
CA LEU A 43 -12.22 1.04 2.46
C LEU A 43 -11.82 0.20 1.25
N LYS A 44 -12.79 -0.28 0.46
CA LYS A 44 -12.52 -1.01 -0.77
C LYS A 44 -11.82 -0.12 -1.79
N ASP A 45 -12.30 1.11 -1.99
CA ASP A 45 -11.71 2.05 -2.94
C ASP A 45 -10.25 2.38 -2.56
N ASP A 46 -9.96 2.52 -1.27
CA ASP A 46 -8.60 2.74 -0.76
C ASP A 46 -7.70 1.50 -0.92
N LEU A 47 -8.23 0.29 -0.69
CA LEU A 47 -7.50 -0.95 -0.94
C LEU A 47 -7.22 -1.16 -2.44
N ASP A 48 -8.15 -0.78 -3.31
CA ASP A 48 -7.95 -0.78 -4.77
C ASP A 48 -6.85 0.21 -5.19
N ALA A 49 -6.77 1.38 -4.54
CA ALA A 49 -5.67 2.31 -4.71
C ALA A 49 -4.33 1.72 -4.24
N CYS A 50 -4.30 1.05 -3.08
CA CYS A 50 -3.11 0.36 -2.59
C CYS A 50 -2.68 -0.75 -3.56
N ALA A 51 -3.61 -1.53 -4.10
CA ALA A 51 -3.32 -2.58 -5.06
C ALA A 51 -2.70 -2.03 -6.36
N ARG A 52 -3.18 -0.87 -6.85
CA ARG A 52 -2.58 -0.18 -7.99
C ARG A 52 -1.13 0.23 -7.71
N GLU A 53 -0.86 0.80 -6.53
CA GLU A 53 0.51 1.20 -6.18
C GLU A 53 1.43 -0.01 -5.96
N MET A 54 0.97 -1.08 -5.31
CA MET A 54 1.73 -2.32 -5.18
C MET A 54 2.14 -2.90 -6.54
N LYS A 55 1.20 -2.93 -7.50
CA LYS A 55 1.48 -3.40 -8.86
C LYS A 55 2.50 -2.49 -9.56
N ARG A 56 2.37 -1.17 -9.40
CA ARG A 56 3.33 -0.19 -9.93
C ARG A 56 4.74 -0.40 -9.36
N LEU A 57 4.86 -0.58 -8.04
CA LEU A 57 6.14 -0.83 -7.37
C LEU A 57 6.75 -2.16 -7.81
N ASN A 58 5.94 -3.21 -7.93
CA ASN A 58 6.41 -4.51 -8.41
C ASN A 58 6.87 -4.46 -9.88
N GLU A 59 6.19 -3.68 -10.73
CA GLU A 59 6.62 -3.45 -12.12
C GLU A 59 7.92 -2.63 -12.20
N VAL A 60 8.09 -1.62 -11.34
CA VAL A 60 9.35 -0.89 -11.23
C VAL A 60 10.47 -1.84 -10.80
N ASN A 61 10.22 -2.76 -9.87
CA ASN A 61 11.21 -3.75 -9.45
C ASN A 61 11.53 -4.77 -10.55
N SER A 62 10.54 -5.27 -11.28
CA SER A 62 10.82 -6.19 -12.39
C SER A 62 11.59 -5.53 -13.54
N ARG A 63 11.39 -4.23 -13.74
CA ARG A 63 12.13 -3.42 -14.73
C ARG A 63 13.48 -2.92 -14.20
N GLY A 64 13.61 -2.71 -12.89
CA GLY A 64 14.85 -2.36 -12.20
C GLY A 64 15.79 -3.54 -12.04
N ALA A 65 15.26 -4.76 -11.87
CA ALA A 65 16.01 -6.02 -11.91
C ALA A 65 16.60 -6.30 -13.31
N LEU A 66 16.02 -5.74 -14.37
CA LEU A 66 16.66 -5.70 -15.70
C LEU A 66 17.81 -4.68 -15.79
N PHE A 67 17.99 -3.83 -14.77
CA PHE A 67 18.99 -2.77 -14.69
C PHE A 67 19.92 -2.87 -13.46
N GLU A 68 19.97 -4.02 -12.77
CA GLU A 68 21.01 -4.31 -11.79
C GLU A 68 22.14 -5.11 -12.49
N GLY A 69 23.04 -4.48 -13.25
CA GLY A 69 24.25 -3.84 -12.72
C GLY A 69 24.03 -2.80 -11.62
N TRP A 70 23.71 -3.24 -10.42
CA TRP A 70 23.80 -2.40 -9.22
C TRP A 70 25.26 -2.41 -8.75
N PRO A 71 25.89 -1.26 -8.48
CA PRO A 71 27.24 -1.25 -7.92
C PRO A 71 27.16 -1.78 -6.49
N SER A 72 27.60 -3.02 -6.34
CA SER A 72 27.91 -3.61 -5.04
C SER A 72 28.78 -2.63 -4.27
N SER A 73 28.24 -2.08 -3.17
CA SER A 73 29.09 -1.51 -2.13
C SER A 73 29.89 -2.67 -1.55
N VAL A 74 31.09 -2.88 -2.08
CA VAL A 74 32.13 -3.66 -1.42
C VAL A 74 33.44 -2.87 -1.55
N GLU A 75 33.78 -2.30 -0.40
CA GLU A 75 35.11 -2.04 0.11
C GLU A 75 35.94 -0.92 -0.55
N ALA A 76 35.80 0.27 0.05
CA ALA A 76 36.96 1.11 0.31
C ALA A 76 37.85 0.42 1.37
N SER A 77 39.04 -0.06 0.98
CA SER A 77 40.28 -0.05 1.75
C SER A 77 41.46 -0.41 0.86
#